data_AF-A0A2K1DYW6-F1
#
_entry.id   AF-A0A2K1DYW6-F1
#
_cell.length_a   1.000
_cell.length_b   1.000
_cell.length_c   1.000
_cell.angle_alpha   90.00
_cell.angle_beta   90.00
_cell.angle_gamma   90.00
#
_symmetry.space_group_name_H-M   'P 1'
#
loop_
_entity.id
_entity.type
_entity.pdbx_description
1 polymer ?
#
loop_
_entity_poly.entity_id
_entity_poly.type
_entity_poly.pdbx_seq_one_letter_code
_entity_poly.pdbx_strand_id
1 'polypeptide(L)'
;MISSDNAEGKDGIARHLEESADILDAIATRALTPKEICMALEISNQERLRWTKDGRLKTSGTLTFTTGRRVTVPTYSAHWVADLLKKNRMIDGWRKQDAA
;
A
#
# COMPACT_ATOMS: atom_id res chain seq x y z
N MET A 1 -19.52 6.69 46.81
CA MET A 1 -18.67 7.77 46.25
C MET A 1 -17.55 7.10 45.46
N ILE A 2 -17.86 6.52 44.30
CA ILE A 2 -16.91 5.90 43.36
C ILE A 2 -17.53 6.15 41.98
N SER A 3 -17.24 7.28 41.33
CA SER A 3 -17.80 7.47 39.98
C SER A 3 -17.10 8.49 39.08
N SER A 4 -16.18 9.33 39.57
CA SER A 4 -15.50 10.31 38.70
C SER A 4 -14.23 9.75 38.04
N ASP A 5 -13.48 8.88 38.73
CA ASP A 5 -12.20 8.33 38.24
C ASP A 5 -12.34 7.33 37.07
N ASN A 6 -13.51 6.68 36.95
CA ASN A 6 -13.77 5.67 35.92
C ASN A 6 -14.16 6.26 34.55
N ALA A 7 -14.62 7.52 34.52
CA ALA A 7 -14.98 8.21 33.28
C ALA A 7 -13.74 8.78 32.58
N GLU A 8 -12.84 9.43 33.33
CA GLU A 8 -11.58 9.95 32.80
C GLU A 8 -10.65 8.84 32.27
N GLY A 9 -10.62 7.68 32.95
CA GLY A 9 -9.89 6.50 32.48
C GLY A 9 -10.47 5.88 31.20
N LYS A 10 -11.80 5.89 31.01
CA LYS A 10 -12.44 5.42 29.77
C LYS A 10 -12.17 6.35 28.59
N ASP A 11 -12.20 7.65 28.81
CA ASP A 11 -11.87 8.66 27.79
C ASP A 11 -10.38 8.61 27.41
N GLY A 12 -9.50 8.25 28.34
CA GLY A 12 -8.08 7.96 28.08
C GLY A 12 -7.88 6.76 27.15
N ILE A 13 -8.53 5.63 27.44
CA ILE A 13 -8.42 4.41 26.64
C ILE A 13 -9.00 4.61 25.23
N ALA A 14 -10.17 5.26 25.12
CA ALA A 14 -10.79 5.54 23.83
C ALA A 14 -9.87 6.37 22.93
N ARG A 15 -9.25 7.43 23.48
CA ARG A 15 -8.29 8.28 22.75
C ARG A 15 -7.09 7.51 22.22
N HIS A 16 -6.49 6.64 23.04
CA HIS A 16 -5.34 5.84 22.59
C HIS A 16 -5.72 4.79 21.54
N LEU A 17 -6.96 4.28 21.60
CA LEU A 17 -7.46 3.38 20.57
C LEU A 17 -7.64 4.11 19.22
N GLU A 18 -8.20 5.32 19.24
CA GLU A 18 -8.32 6.17 18.04
C GLU A 18 -6.95 6.51 17.46
N GLU A 19 -6.00 6.95 18.29
CA GLU A 19 -4.63 7.26 17.86
C GLU A 19 -3.93 6.03 17.25
N SER A 20 -4.11 4.85 17.87
CA SER A 20 -3.56 3.61 17.33
C SER A 20 -4.20 3.24 15.98
N ALA A 21 -5.52 3.45 15.83
CA ALA A 21 -6.22 3.19 14.59
C ALA A 21 -5.71 4.10 13.46
N ASP A 22 -5.51 5.38 13.73
CA ASP A 22 -4.97 6.34 12.76
C ASP A 22 -3.55 5.98 12.31
N ILE A 23 -2.70 5.57 13.25
CA ILE A 23 -1.34 5.10 12.94
C ILE A 23 -1.38 3.85 12.06
N LEU A 24 -2.24 2.88 12.41
CA LEU A 24 -2.39 1.65 11.63
C LEU A 24 -2.94 1.93 10.24
N ASP A 25 -3.89 2.85 10.10
CA ASP A 25 -4.43 3.27 8.81
C ASP A 25 -3.33 3.94 7.96
N ALA A 26 -2.55 4.86 8.53
CA ALA A 26 -1.44 5.50 7.83
C ALA A 26 -0.39 4.48 7.36
N ILE A 27 -0.10 3.44 8.17
CA ILE A 27 0.81 2.36 7.79
C ILE A 27 0.20 1.50 6.67
N ALA A 28 -1.08 1.16 6.78
CA ALA A 28 -1.77 0.28 5.84
C ALA A 28 -2.02 0.94 4.48
N THR A 29 -2.21 2.26 4.46
CA THR A 29 -2.57 3.02 3.24
C THR A 29 -1.37 3.67 2.56
N ARG A 30 -0.17 3.59 3.15
CA ARG A 30 1.04 4.16 2.56
C ARG A 30 1.27 3.65 1.15
N ALA A 31 1.81 4.52 0.31
CA ALA A 31 2.14 4.13 -1.05
C ALA A 31 3.26 3.06 -1.06
N LEU A 32 3.10 2.07 -1.92
CA LEU A 32 4.03 0.97 -2.10
C LEU A 32 5.13 1.34 -3.10
N THR A 33 6.34 0.87 -2.84
CA THR A 33 7.50 0.99 -3.73
C THR A 33 7.49 -0.11 -4.80
N PRO A 34 8.34 -0.02 -5.84
CA PRO A 34 8.45 -1.07 -6.85
C PRO A 34 8.80 -2.45 -6.28
N LYS A 35 9.61 -2.51 -5.22
CA LYS A 35 9.96 -3.79 -4.58
C LYS A 35 8.76 -4.40 -3.88
N GLU A 36 8.03 -3.58 -3.13
CA GLU A 36 6.89 -4.02 -2.32
C GLU A 36 5.74 -4.50 -3.20
N ILE A 37 5.45 -3.82 -4.32
CA ILE A 37 4.40 -4.27 -5.22
C ILE A 37 4.75 -5.57 -5.94
N CYS A 38 6.03 -5.77 -6.33
CA CYS A 38 6.46 -7.05 -6.90
C CYS A 38 6.27 -8.21 -5.92
N MET A 39 6.58 -7.97 -4.64
CA MET A 39 6.35 -8.95 -3.59
C MET A 39 4.86 -9.19 -3.35
N ALA A 40 4.05 -8.12 -3.24
CA ALA A 40 2.63 -8.23 -2.94
C ALA A 40 1.84 -8.92 -4.05
N LEU A 41 2.13 -8.62 -5.31
CA LEU A 41 1.43 -9.19 -6.48
C LEU A 41 2.08 -10.48 -7.01
N GLU A 42 3.20 -10.92 -6.43
CA GLU A 42 3.98 -12.06 -6.93
C GLU A 42 4.33 -11.92 -8.43
N ILE A 43 4.85 -10.75 -8.80
CA ILE A 43 5.23 -10.40 -10.18
C ILE A 43 6.71 -10.06 -10.26
N SER A 44 7.30 -10.34 -11.41
CA SER A 44 8.67 -9.94 -11.73
C SER A 44 8.78 -8.42 -11.94
N ASN A 45 10.01 -7.90 -11.79
CA ASN A 45 10.26 -6.49 -12.13
C ASN A 45 10.06 -6.20 -13.62
N GLN A 46 10.22 -7.20 -14.51
CA GLN A 46 9.95 -7.03 -15.94
C GLN A 46 8.45 -6.88 -16.22
N GLU A 47 7.60 -7.72 -15.62
CA GLU A 47 6.14 -7.57 -15.69
C GLU A 47 5.72 -6.22 -15.13
N ARG A 48 6.21 -5.84 -13.94
CA ARG A 48 5.93 -4.52 -13.36
C ARG A 48 6.30 -3.39 -14.32
N LEU A 49 7.50 -3.40 -14.89
CA LEU A 49 7.94 -2.35 -15.83
C LEU A 49 7.05 -2.28 -17.07
N ARG A 50 6.72 -3.44 -17.66
CA ARG A 50 5.84 -3.52 -18.83
C ARG A 50 4.46 -2.96 -18.51
N TRP A 51 3.84 -3.46 -17.45
CA TRP A 51 2.47 -3.10 -17.08
C TRP A 51 2.35 -1.67 -16.56
N THR A 52 3.40 -1.13 -15.94
CA THR A 52 3.44 0.31 -15.63
C THR A 52 3.55 1.14 -16.91
N LYS A 53 4.38 0.73 -17.87
CA LYS A 53 4.58 1.46 -19.13
C LYS A 53 3.33 1.48 -20.01
N ASP A 54 2.58 0.39 -20.06
CA ASP A 54 1.36 0.28 -20.86
C ASP A 54 0.08 0.72 -20.13
N GLY A 55 0.19 1.08 -18.84
CA GLY A 55 -0.90 1.65 -18.04
C GLY A 55 -1.79 0.64 -17.33
N ARG A 56 -1.55 -0.67 -17.48
CA ARG A 56 -2.22 -1.73 -16.69
C ARG A 56 -1.97 -1.56 -15.18
N LEU A 57 -0.72 -1.31 -14.81
CA LEU A 57 -0.28 -1.10 -13.43
C LEU A 57 -0.13 0.40 -13.12
N LYS A 58 -1.16 0.99 -12.50
CA LYS A 58 -1.22 2.44 -12.26
C LYS A 58 -0.28 2.88 -11.15
N THR A 59 0.50 3.92 -11.42
CA THR A 59 1.28 4.63 -10.40
C THR A 59 0.41 5.66 -9.68
N SER A 60 0.74 5.96 -8.43
CA SER A 60 0.06 6.97 -7.60
C SER A 60 0.93 8.18 -7.26
N GLY A 61 2.20 8.17 -7.67
CA GLY A 61 3.15 9.24 -7.40
C GLY A 61 4.59 8.77 -7.51
N THR A 62 5.49 9.48 -6.82
CA THR A 62 6.91 9.13 -6.75
C THR A 62 7.45 9.32 -5.35
N LEU A 63 8.34 8.42 -4.92
CA LEU A 63 9.11 8.55 -3.67
C LEU A 63 10.56 8.85 -4.04
N THR A 64 11.13 9.88 -3.43
CA THR A 64 12.55 10.19 -3.57
C THR A 64 13.27 9.88 -2.27
N PHE A 65 14.33 9.08 -2.35
CA PHE A 65 15.16 8.75 -1.20
C PHE A 65 16.64 8.80 -1.58
N THR A 66 17.49 8.98 -0.56
CA THR A 66 18.94 9.08 -0.73
C THR A 66 19.58 7.85 -0.13
N THR A 67 20.18 7.01 -0.97
CA THR A 67 20.98 5.84 -0.55
C THR A 67 22.28 5.82 -1.34
N GLY A 68 23.29 6.55 -0.86
CA GLY A 68 24.53 6.85 -1.60
C GLY A 68 24.34 7.84 -2.77
N ARG A 69 23.22 7.75 -3.48
CA ARG A 69 22.74 8.71 -4.48
C ARG A 69 21.25 8.99 -4.30
N ARG A 70 20.80 10.16 -4.77
CA ARG A 70 19.38 10.52 -4.81
C ARG A 70 18.69 9.71 -5.91
N VAL A 71 17.66 8.95 -5.54
CA VAL A 71 16.87 8.11 -6.46
C VAL A 71 15.40 8.44 -6.31
N THR A 72 14.71 8.59 -7.44
CA THR A 72 13.26 8.76 -7.50
C THR A 72 12.64 7.50 -8.10
N VAL A 73 11.68 6.90 -7.41
CA VAL A 73 10.96 5.71 -7.87
C VAL A 73 9.46 5.98 -7.96
N PRO A 74 8.73 5.33 -8.86
CA PRO A 74 7.27 5.41 -8.85
C PRO A 74 6.72 4.72 -7.61
N THR A 75 5.60 5.22 -7.09
CA THR A 75 4.83 4.60 -6.04
C THR A 75 3.48 4.10 -6.54
N TYR A 76 2.86 3.20 -5.78
CA TYR A 76 1.58 2.57 -6.11
C TYR A 76 0.64 2.66 -4.90
N SER A 77 -0.65 2.88 -5.15
CA SER A 77 -1.65 2.98 -4.09
C SER A 77 -1.89 1.62 -3.43
N ALA A 78 -1.78 1.54 -2.11
CA ALA A 78 -2.09 0.32 -1.35
C ALA A 78 -3.53 -0.15 -1.59
N HIS A 79 -4.50 0.77 -1.63
CA HIS A 79 -5.90 0.42 -1.92
C HIS A 79 -6.08 -0.19 -3.31
N TRP A 80 -5.48 0.43 -4.33
CA TRP A 80 -5.59 -0.08 -5.69
C TRP A 80 -4.94 -1.46 -5.85
N VAL A 81 -3.79 -1.68 -5.19
CA VAL A 81 -3.11 -2.98 -5.16
C VAL A 81 -3.95 -4.02 -4.40
N ALA A 82 -4.54 -3.66 -3.26
CA ALA A 82 -5.44 -4.53 -2.52
C ALA A 82 -6.67 -4.95 -3.35
N ASP A 83 -7.23 -4.01 -4.12
CA ASP A 83 -8.35 -4.31 -5.01
C ASP A 83 -7.94 -5.16 -6.21
N LEU A 84 -6.70 -5.01 -6.69
CA LEU A 84 -6.12 -5.89 -7.70
C LEU A 84 -5.94 -7.32 -7.17
N LEU A 85 -5.47 -7.48 -5.93
CA LEU A 85 -5.33 -8.78 -5.27
C LEU A 85 -6.68 -9.49 -5.09
N LYS A 86 -7.73 -8.77 -4.70
CA LYS A 86 -9.10 -9.32 -4.65
C LYS A 86 -9.56 -9.83 -6.01
N LYS A 87 -9.05 -9.25 -7.09
CA LYS A 87 -9.34 -9.61 -8.49
C LYS A 87 -8.22 -10.46 -9.09
N ASN A 88 -7.79 -11.51 -8.38
CA ASN A 88 -6.63 -12.35 -8.72
C ASN A 88 -6.53 -12.76 -10.22
N ARG A 89 -7.67 -12.94 -10.90
CA ARG A 89 -7.73 -13.27 -12.35
C ARG A 89 -7.16 -12.19 -13.29
N MET A 90 -6.95 -10.96 -12.83
CA MET A 90 -6.51 -9.84 -13.66
C MET A 90 -5.03 -9.96 -14.04
N ILE A 91 -4.17 -10.37 -13.10
CA ILE A 91 -2.74 -10.63 -13.34
C ILE A 91 -2.56 -11.76 -14.35
N ASP A 92 -3.28 -12.88 -14.18
CA ASP A 92 -3.25 -13.99 -15.12
C ASP A 92 -3.74 -13.58 -16.52
N GLY A 93 -4.76 -12.73 -16.58
CA GLY A 93 -5.25 -12.15 -17.83
C GLY A 93 -4.17 -11.35 -18.55
N TRP A 94 -3.41 -10.52 -17.82
CA TRP A 94 -2.30 -9.75 -18.39
C TRP A 94 -1.16 -10.62 -18.87
N ARG A 95 -0.80 -11.68 -18.14
CA ARG A 95 0.21 -12.66 -18.57
C ARG A 95 -0.20 -13.37 -19.86
N LYS A 96 -1.48 -13.74 -19.99
CA LYS A 96 -2.02 -14.34 -21.22
C LYS A 96 -1.97 -13.38 -22.39
N GLN A 97 -2.29 -12.11 -22.18
CA GLN A 97 -2.17 -11.06 -23.21
C GLN A 97 -0.72 -10.86 -23.65
N ASP A 98 0.24 -11.00 -22.74
CA ASP A 98 1.68 -10.85 -23.05
C ASP A 98 2.25 -12.06 -23.83
N ALA A 99 1.58 -13.21 -23.78
CA ALA A 99 2.00 -14.44 -24.45
C ALA A 99 1.31 -14.66 -25.81
N ALA A 100 0.31 -13.83 -26.14
CA ALA A 100 -0.44 -13.84 -27.39
C ALA A 100 0.16 -12.83 -28.39
#